data_AF-A0A9E3QFT0-F1
#
_entry.id   AF-A0A9E3QFT0-F1
#
_cell.length_a   1.000
_cell.length_b   1.000
_cell.length_c   1.000
_cell.angle_alpha   90.00
_cell.angle_beta   90.00
_cell.angle_gamma   90.00
#
_symmetry.space_group_name_H-M   'P 1'
#
loop_
_entity.id
_entity.type
_entity.pdbx_description
1 polymer ?
#
loop_
_entity_poly.entity_id
_entity_poly.type
_entity_poly.pdbx_seq_one_letter_code
_entity_poly.pdbx_strand_id
1 'polypeptide(L)'
;MKLKRLPEDFRVEELPNVAGGDQGRHTFYRLTKRGLGTPEAIEAICRRWNLARSQVAYGGLKDRHALTVQYLTIFQGPARPLRETNLELEPLGRLPHPYGPQHFRGNRFSLV
;
A
#
# COMPACT_ATOMS: atom_id res chain seq x y z
N MET A 1 -9.35 -4.38 -31.53
CA MET A 1 -8.90 -3.13 -30.86
C MET A 1 -7.74 -3.45 -29.94
N LYS A 2 -6.53 -2.96 -30.24
CA LYS A 2 -5.36 -3.12 -29.36
C LYS A 2 -5.40 -1.99 -28.35
N LEU A 3 -5.83 -2.29 -27.12
CA LEU A 3 -5.72 -1.37 -25.99
C LEU A 3 -4.23 -1.30 -25.59
N LYS A 4 -3.42 -0.56 -26.36
CA LYS A 4 -2.09 -0.16 -25.93
C LYS A 4 -2.28 1.06 -25.03
N ARG A 5 -2.63 0.80 -23.77
CA ARG A 5 -2.76 1.82 -22.75
C ARG A 5 -1.49 1.84 -21.92
N LEU A 6 -0.86 2.99 -21.82
CA LEU A 6 0.34 3.18 -21.01
C LEU A 6 0.00 2.84 -19.55
N PRO A 7 0.98 2.46 -18.73
CA PRO A 7 0.80 2.28 -17.29
C PRO A 7 0.11 3.45 -16.57
N GLU A 8 0.17 4.62 -17.20
CA GLU A 8 -0.32 5.90 -16.73
C GLU A 8 -1.83 6.03 -16.86
N ASP A 9 -2.44 5.25 -17.79
CA ASP A 9 -3.86 5.34 -18.16
C ASP A 9 -4.77 4.57 -17.19
N PHE A 10 -4.21 3.86 -16.21
CA PHE A 10 -4.96 3.04 -15.27
C PHE A 10 -4.60 3.34 -13.83
N ARG A 11 -5.63 3.71 -13.07
CA ARG A 11 -5.58 3.82 -11.61
C ARG A 11 -6.33 2.66 -10.97
N VAL A 12 -5.68 2.00 -10.03
CA VAL A 12 -6.29 0.94 -9.20
C VAL A 12 -6.24 1.37 -7.75
N GLU A 13 -7.39 1.48 -7.10
CA GLU A 13 -7.49 1.85 -5.69
C GLU A 13 -8.19 0.75 -4.89
N GLU A 14 -7.52 0.23 -3.89
CA GLU A 14 -8.10 -0.71 -2.94
C GLU A 14 -9.12 0.01 -2.03
N LEU A 15 -10.21 -0.68 -1.70
CA LEU A 15 -11.27 -0.15 -0.83
C LEU A 15 -11.21 -0.87 0.54
N PRO A 16 -10.49 -0.32 1.53
CA PRO A 16 -10.38 -0.96 2.84
C PRO A 16 -11.75 -0.96 3.54
N ASN A 17 -12.04 -2.00 4.31
CA ASN A 17 -13.21 -2.06 5.19
C ASN A 17 -12.87 -1.74 6.66
N VAL A 18 -11.62 -1.34 6.93
CA VAL A 18 -11.10 -0.92 8.23
C VAL A 18 -10.63 0.53 8.16
N ALA A 19 -10.65 1.22 9.30
CA ALA A 19 -10.06 2.54 9.48
C ALA A 19 -9.02 2.47 10.61
N GLY A 20 -7.97 3.28 10.51
CA GLY A 20 -6.99 3.39 11.58
C GLY A 20 -7.58 4.13 12.79
N GLY A 21 -7.28 3.64 13.98
CA GLY A 21 -7.58 4.31 15.25
C GLY A 21 -6.32 4.70 16.02
N ASP A 22 -6.47 5.01 17.30
CA ASP A 22 -5.34 5.45 18.14
C ASP A 22 -4.63 4.29 18.86
N GLN A 23 -5.20 3.08 18.83
CA GLN A 23 -4.70 1.92 19.55
C GLN A 23 -4.28 0.76 18.63
N GLY A 24 -3.35 -0.05 19.11
CA GLY A 24 -2.84 -1.22 18.39
C GLY A 24 -1.34 -1.16 18.11
N ARG A 25 -0.77 -2.32 17.77
CA ARG A 25 0.67 -2.45 17.50
C ARG A 25 1.01 -2.32 16.02
N HIS A 26 0.02 -2.35 15.15
CA HIS A 26 0.22 -2.28 13.71
C HIS A 26 -0.10 -0.87 13.22
N THR A 27 0.91 -0.14 12.76
CA THR A 27 0.65 1.16 12.11
C THR A 27 0.04 0.88 10.76
N PHE A 28 -1.12 1.47 10.47
CA PHE A 28 -1.86 1.31 9.22
C PHE A 28 -1.44 2.41 8.25
N TYR A 29 -1.20 2.03 7.00
CA TYR A 29 -0.74 2.96 5.98
C TYR A 29 -1.52 2.83 4.68
N ARG A 30 -1.64 3.97 4.02
CA ARG A 30 -1.99 4.07 2.61
C ARG A 30 -0.71 4.14 1.79
N LEU A 31 -0.50 3.18 0.90
CA LEU A 31 0.62 3.11 -0.03
C LEU A 31 0.13 3.52 -1.42
N THR A 32 0.66 4.63 -1.94
CA THR A 32 0.54 5.02 -3.33
C THR A 32 1.84 4.68 -4.05
N LYS A 33 1.79 3.97 -5.17
CA LYS A 33 2.99 3.63 -5.97
C LYS A 33 2.74 3.76 -7.47
N ARG A 34 3.80 4.07 -8.22
CA ARG A 34 3.81 4.17 -9.69
C ARG A 34 5.03 3.41 -10.25
N GLY A 35 4.83 2.57 -11.27
CA GLY A 35 5.93 1.84 -11.93
C GLY A 35 6.60 0.74 -11.10
N LEU A 36 6.09 0.48 -9.89
CA LEU A 36 6.59 -0.51 -8.94
C LEU A 36 5.52 -1.59 -8.73
N GLY A 37 5.91 -2.85 -8.62
CA GLY A 37 5.04 -3.88 -8.05
C GLY A 37 4.94 -3.72 -6.53
N THR A 38 4.03 -4.48 -5.90
CA THR A 38 3.91 -4.47 -4.44
C THR A 38 5.19 -4.93 -3.74
N PRO A 39 5.84 -6.05 -4.13
CA PRO A 39 7.05 -6.52 -3.46
C PRO A 39 8.18 -5.49 -3.48
N GLU A 40 8.42 -4.84 -4.64
CA GLU A 40 9.47 -3.83 -4.78
C GLU A 40 9.21 -2.59 -3.92
N ALA A 41 7.94 -2.16 -3.82
CA ALA A 41 7.57 -1.06 -2.93
C ALA A 41 7.80 -1.43 -1.45
N ILE A 42 7.46 -2.66 -1.05
CA ILE A 42 7.70 -3.11 0.33
C ILE A 42 9.19 -3.19 0.64
N GLU A 43 10.01 -3.73 -0.27
CA GLU A 43 11.46 -3.77 -0.09
C GLU A 43 12.07 -2.38 0.05
N ALA A 44 11.64 -1.42 -0.78
CA ALA A 44 12.08 -0.03 -0.66
C ALA A 44 11.74 0.57 0.71
N ILE A 45 10.52 0.35 1.21
CA ILE A 45 10.10 0.80 2.55
C ILE A 45 10.94 0.13 3.64
N CYS A 46 11.14 -1.18 3.57
CA CYS A 46 11.91 -1.94 4.56
C CYS A 46 13.35 -1.46 4.62
N ARG A 47 14.00 -1.27 3.47
CA ARG A 47 15.37 -0.73 3.38
C ARG A 47 15.45 0.67 3.96
N ARG A 48 14.49 1.54 3.64
CA ARG A 48 14.50 2.94 4.06
C ARG A 48 14.36 3.12 5.57
N TRP A 49 13.60 2.24 6.22
CA TRP A 49 13.36 2.27 7.66
C TRP A 49 14.09 1.19 8.46
N ASN A 50 14.97 0.43 7.80
CA ASN A 50 15.69 -0.71 8.40
C ASN A 50 14.77 -1.69 9.13
N LEU A 51 13.67 -2.07 8.47
CA LEU A 51 12.65 -2.97 9.00
C LEU A 51 12.79 -4.37 8.42
N ALA A 52 12.43 -5.38 9.20
CA ALA A 52 12.32 -6.74 8.70
C ALA A 52 11.06 -6.89 7.83
N ARG A 53 11.19 -7.59 6.70
CA ARG A 53 10.09 -7.85 5.78
C ARG A 53 8.88 -8.54 6.45
N SER A 54 9.14 -9.35 7.47
CA SER A 54 8.13 -10.05 8.29
C SER A 54 7.25 -9.11 9.11
N GLN A 55 7.67 -7.86 9.34
CA GLN A 55 6.86 -6.86 10.04
C GLN A 55 5.73 -6.30 9.16
N VAL A 56 5.81 -6.50 7.83
CA VAL A 56 4.90 -5.88 6.87
C VAL A 56 3.84 -6.87 6.41
N ALA A 57 2.57 -6.49 6.58
CA ALA A 57 1.41 -7.25 6.11
C ALA A 57 0.54 -6.39 5.18
N TYR A 58 0.04 -6.96 4.09
CA TYR A 58 -0.78 -6.28 3.07
C TYR A 58 -1.83 -7.22 2.48
N GLY A 59 -2.89 -6.64 1.89
CA GLY A 59 -4.06 -7.39 1.42
C GLY A 59 -3.89 -8.13 0.10
N GLY A 60 -3.01 -7.66 -0.78
CA GLY A 60 -2.76 -8.33 -2.06
C GLY A 60 -1.67 -7.66 -2.88
N LEU A 61 -1.36 -8.29 -4.01
CA LEU A 61 -0.41 -7.75 -4.98
C LEU A 61 -1.12 -6.78 -5.93
N LYS A 62 -0.39 -5.78 -6.38
CA LYS A 62 -0.82 -4.81 -7.37
C LYS A 62 0.27 -4.71 -8.44
N ASP A 63 -0.15 -4.78 -9.69
CA ASP A 63 0.74 -4.75 -10.85
C ASP A 63 1.55 -3.44 -10.92
N ARG A 64 2.69 -3.50 -11.60
CA ARG A 64 3.59 -2.35 -11.77
C ARG A 64 3.12 -1.36 -12.83
N HIS A 65 2.29 -1.79 -13.77
CA HIS A 65 1.83 -1.01 -14.91
C HIS A 65 0.57 -0.18 -14.60
N ALA A 66 0.44 0.34 -13.38
CA ALA A 66 -0.66 1.19 -12.97
C ALA A 66 -0.21 2.17 -11.87
N LEU A 67 -0.93 3.29 -11.75
CA LEU A 67 -0.92 4.05 -10.50
C LEU A 67 -1.79 3.30 -9.49
N THR A 68 -1.19 2.77 -8.44
CA THR A 68 -1.92 1.91 -7.50
C THR A 68 -1.93 2.48 -6.10
N VAL A 69 -3.11 2.48 -5.48
CA VAL A 69 -3.31 2.76 -4.06
C VAL A 69 -3.71 1.45 -3.39
N GLN A 70 -2.92 1.03 -2.42
CA GLN A 70 -3.19 -0.15 -1.61
C GLN A 70 -2.92 0.15 -0.14
N TYR A 71 -3.30 -0.77 0.74
CA TYR A 71 -3.09 -0.60 2.17
C TYR A 71 -2.24 -1.71 2.74
N LEU A 72 -1.52 -1.36 3.80
CA LEU A 72 -0.63 -2.26 4.52
C LEU A 72 -0.54 -1.86 5.97
N THR A 73 -0.03 -2.78 6.79
CA THR A 73 0.40 -2.50 8.15
C THR A 73 1.84 -2.86 8.36
N ILE A 74 2.50 -2.14 9.27
CA ILE A 74 3.82 -2.48 9.77
C ILE A 74 3.72 -2.66 11.28
N PHE A 75 4.12 -3.83 11.79
CA PHE A 75 4.21 -4.10 13.22
C PHE A 75 5.24 -3.18 13.86
N GLN A 76 4.80 -2.37 14.83
CA GLN A 76 5.56 -1.31 15.49
C GLN A 76 6.18 -0.31 14.48
N GLY A 77 5.51 -0.09 13.36
CA GLY A 77 5.99 0.79 12.30
C GLY A 77 6.00 2.28 12.68
N PRO A 78 6.85 3.11 12.04
CA PRO A 78 6.92 4.55 12.29
C PRO A 78 5.61 5.29 11.97
N ALA A 79 5.05 6.05 12.91
CA ALA A 79 3.86 6.88 12.68
C ALA A 79 4.20 8.20 11.95
N ARG A 80 4.95 8.11 10.84
CA ARG A 80 5.36 9.24 10.00
C ARG A 80 5.30 8.87 8.53
N PRO A 81 5.07 9.84 7.62
CA PRO A 81 5.06 9.55 6.20
C PRO A 81 6.44 9.19 5.67
N LEU A 82 6.45 8.43 4.57
CA LEU A 82 7.63 8.22 3.73
C LEU A 82 7.30 8.64 2.29
N ARG A 83 8.14 9.50 1.72
CA ARG A 83 8.03 9.96 0.33
C ARG A 83 9.33 9.60 -0.40
N GLU A 84 9.19 8.91 -1.51
CA GLU A 84 10.28 8.56 -2.43
C GLU A 84 9.79 8.86 -3.86
N THR A 85 10.67 8.80 -4.86
CA THR A 85 10.34 9.21 -6.25
C THR A 85 9.10 8.51 -6.82
N ASN A 86 8.93 7.21 -6.53
CA ASN A 86 7.92 6.35 -7.15
C ASN A 86 6.92 5.74 -6.15
N LEU A 87 7.01 6.12 -4.87
CA LEU A 87 6.10 5.66 -3.82
C LEU A 87 5.91 6.71 -2.74
N GLU A 88 4.72 6.68 -2.14
CA GLU A 88 4.36 7.46 -0.97
C GLU A 88 3.61 6.57 0.01
N LEU A 89 4.01 6.62 1.28
CA LEU A 89 3.41 5.87 2.37
C LEU A 89 2.91 6.84 3.43
N GLU A 90 1.59 6.91 3.61
CA GLU A 90 0.92 7.82 4.53
C GLU A 90 0.37 7.03 5.73
N PRO A 91 0.71 7.38 6.98
CA PRO A 91 0.11 6.75 8.15
C PRO A 91 -1.34 7.19 8.32
N LEU A 92 -2.22 6.24 8.61
CA LEU A 92 -3.66 6.45 8.80
C LEU A 92 -4.12 6.14 10.23
N GLY A 93 -3.19 5.88 11.15
CA GLY A 93 -3.46 5.45 12.52
C GLY A 93 -2.95 4.03 12.77
N ARG A 94 -3.61 3.31 13.68
CA ARG A 94 -3.20 2.00 14.17
C ARG A 94 -4.34 0.98 14.07
N LEU A 95 -3.96 -0.28 13.93
CA LEU A 95 -4.83 -1.44 13.96
C LEU A 95 -4.37 -2.43 15.04
N PRO A 96 -5.30 -3.17 15.68
CA PRO A 96 -4.95 -4.21 16.64
C PRO A 96 -4.41 -5.47 15.98
N HIS A 97 -4.68 -5.67 14.69
CA HIS A 97 -4.29 -6.84 13.89
C HIS A 97 -3.57 -6.41 12.59
N PRO A 98 -2.79 -7.30 11.96
CA PRO A 98 -2.21 -7.03 10.64
C PRO A 98 -3.30 -6.85 9.59
N TYR A 99 -3.05 -5.97 8.62
CA TYR A 99 -3.87 -5.85 7.42
C TYR A 99 -3.63 -7.02 6.47
N GLY A 100 -4.64 -7.38 5.69
CA GLY A 100 -4.69 -8.64 4.97
C GLY A 100 -5.90 -8.74 4.04
N PRO A 101 -6.04 -9.83 3.26
CA PRO A 101 -7.05 -9.95 2.21
C PRO A 101 -8.50 -9.79 2.68
N GLN A 102 -8.79 -10.16 3.93
CA GLN A 102 -10.09 -10.01 4.56
C GLN A 102 -10.50 -8.55 4.85
N HIS A 103 -9.57 -7.61 4.70
CA HIS A 103 -9.72 -6.21 5.13
C HIS A 103 -10.04 -5.23 3.99
N PHE A 104 -10.35 -5.72 2.78
CA PHE A 104 -10.82 -4.88 1.68
C PHE A 104 -12.06 -5.45 0.99
N ARG A 105 -12.91 -4.56 0.47
CA ARG A 105 -14.17 -4.94 -0.22
C ARG A 105 -13.98 -5.18 -1.71
N GLY A 106 -12.95 -4.57 -2.30
CA GLY A 106 -12.65 -4.68 -3.71
C GLY A 106 -11.63 -3.66 -4.17
N ASN A 107 -11.55 -3.49 -5.48
CA ASN A 107 -10.71 -2.47 -6.13
C ASN A 107 -11.60 -1.57 -6.98
N ARG A 108 -11.40 -0.26 -6.89
CA ARG A 108 -11.93 0.73 -7.82
C ARG A 108 -10.92 0.92 -8.94
N PHE A 109 -11.40 0.79 -10.17
CA PHE A 109 -10.63 1.02 -11.38
C PHE A 109 -11.07 2.33 -12.00
N SER A 110 -10.11 3.14 -12.44
CA SER A 110 -10.39 4.38 -13.16
C SER A 110 -9.40 4.55 -14.29
N LEU A 111 -9.90 5.12 -15.38
CA LEU A 111 -9.07 5.55 -16.50
C LEU A 111 -8.56 6.95 -16.22
N VAL A 112 -7.31 7.20 -16.54
CA VAL A 112 -6.68 8.52 -16.43
C VAL A 112 -6.48 9.10 -17.82
#